data_AF-A0A2Z5X4B0-F1
#
_entry.id   AF-A0A2Z5X4B0-F1
#
_cell.length_a   1.000
_cell.length_b   1.000
_cell.length_c   1.000
_cell.angle_alpha   90.00
_cell.angle_beta   90.00
_cell.angle_gamma   90.00
#
_symmetry.space_group_name_H-M   'P 1'
#
loop_
_entity.id
_entity.type
_entity.pdbx_description
1 polymer ?
#
loop_
_entity_poly.entity_id
_entity_poly.type
_entity_poly.pdbx_seq_one_letter_code
_entity_poly.pdbx_strand_id
1 'polypeptide(L)' 'MSQDQPNNEQAQGLYRLCYRLTNAIYPNWQYKAIELVRIDERTGHLYVLAEGNLDFEIKTTGGYEP' A
#
# COMPACT_ATOMS: atom_id res chain seq x y z
N MET A 1 4.38 4.41 -24.06
CA MET A 1 4.64 4.59 -22.62
C MET A 1 3.53 3.87 -21.90
N SER A 2 3.81 2.77 -21.19
CA SER A 2 2.80 2.17 -20.30
C SER A 2 2.53 3.18 -19.19
N GLN A 3 1.26 3.56 -19.02
CA GLN A 3 0.84 4.26 -17.81
C GLN A 3 0.48 3.17 -16.81
N ASP A 4 1.47 2.72 -16.04
CA ASP A 4 1.21 1.85 -14.90
C ASP A 4 0.60 2.73 -13.80
N GLN A 5 -0.72 2.89 -13.86
CA GLN A 5 -1.53 3.54 -12.84
C GLN A 5 -2.30 2.47 -12.07
N PRO A 6 -2.46 2.63 -10.74
CA PRO A 6 -3.31 1.73 -9.98
C PRO A 6 -4.75 1.80 -10.47
N ASN A 7 -5.44 0.67 -10.50
CA ASN A 7 -6.87 0.67 -10.71
C ASN A 7 -7.60 1.26 -9.48
N ASN A 8 -8.91 1.45 -9.61
CA ASN A 8 -9.71 2.07 -8.55
C ASN A 8 -9.67 1.28 -7.25
N GLU A 9 -9.73 -0.05 -7.34
CA GLU A 9 -9.70 -0.96 -6.20
C GLU A 9 -8.37 -0.84 -5.43
N GLN A 10 -7.26 -0.79 -6.15
CA GLN A 10 -5.91 -0.59 -5.64
C GLN A 10 -5.73 0.79 -5.00
N ALA A 11 -6.22 1.86 -5.64
CA ALA A 11 -6.19 3.20 -5.08
C ALA A 11 -6.97 3.28 -3.75
N GLN A 12 -8.13 2.63 -3.67
CA GLN A 12 -8.88 2.53 -2.43
C GLN A 12 -8.18 1.66 -1.37
N GLY A 13 -7.54 0.56 -1.79
CA GLY A 13 -6.70 -0.27 -0.93
C GLY A 13 -5.57 0.54 -0.31
N LEU A 14 -4.86 1.32 -1.14
CA LEU A 14 -3.77 2.19 -0.73
C LEU A 14 -4.25 3.24 0.27
N TYR A 15 -5.36 3.93 -0.02
CA TYR A 15 -5.95 4.89 0.93
C TYR A 15 -6.22 4.27 2.30
N ARG A 16 -6.84 3.08 2.34
CA ARG A 16 -7.14 2.37 3.60
C ARG A 16 -5.86 1.97 4.33
N LEU A 17 -4.84 1.48 3.61
CA LEU A 17 -3.55 1.12 4.20
C LEU A 17 -2.86 2.34 4.80
N CYS A 18 -2.73 3.43 4.03
CA CYS A 18 -2.16 4.69 4.50
C CYS A 18 -2.88 5.18 5.75
N TYR A 19 -4.21 5.21 5.72
CA TYR A 19 -5.02 5.60 6.88
C TYR A 19 -4.72 4.73 8.11
N ARG A 20 -4.52 3.42 7.96
CA ARG A 20 -4.17 2.53 9.09
C ARG A 20 -2.77 2.80 9.63
N LEU A 21 -1.80 3.02 8.74
CA LEU A 21 -0.39 3.27 9.09
C LEU A 21 -0.17 4.65 9.74
N THR A 22 -0.99 5.64 9.38
CA THR A 22 -0.83 7.01 9.87
C THR A 22 -1.80 7.37 11.00
N ASN A 23 -2.61 6.43 11.48
CA ASN A 23 -3.64 6.70 12.50
C ASN A 23 -3.38 5.93 13.80
N ALA A 24 -3.57 6.61 14.93
CA ALA A 24 -3.33 6.11 16.28
C ALA A 24 -4.29 5.01 16.73
N ILE A 25 -5.35 4.71 15.99
CA ILE A 25 -6.37 3.73 16.43
C ILE A 25 -5.82 2.28 16.44
N TYR A 26 -4.78 1.99 15.64
CA TYR A 26 -4.19 0.64 15.56
C TYR A 26 -2.88 0.56 16.37
N PRO A 27 -2.88 -0.07 17.56
CA PRO A 27 -1.77 0.04 18.53
C PRO A 27 -0.39 -0.34 17.99
N ASN A 28 -0.33 -1.27 17.03
CA ASN A 28 0.93 -1.79 16.50
C ASN A 28 1.44 -1.04 15.26
N TRP A 29 0.59 -0.24 14.62
CA TRP A 29 0.81 0.36 13.29
C TRP A 29 0.78 1.88 13.32
N GLN A 30 0.85 2.48 14.51
CA GLN A 30 0.75 3.92 14.66
C GLN A 30 1.97 4.62 14.04
N TYR A 31 1.69 5.69 13.28
CA TYR A 31 2.65 6.68 12.79
C TYR A 31 3.81 6.12 11.94
N LYS A 32 3.54 5.08 11.15
CA LYS A 32 4.53 4.54 10.23
C LYS A 32 4.69 5.46 9.02
N ALA A 33 5.91 5.94 8.78
CA ALA A 33 6.23 6.72 7.60
C ALA A 33 6.19 5.82 6.36
N ILE A 34 5.47 6.25 5.33
CA ILE A 34 5.47 5.58 4.02
C ILE A 34 6.69 6.07 3.24
N GLU A 35 7.54 5.14 2.84
CA GLU A 35 8.81 5.43 2.18
C GLU A 35 8.71 5.24 0.66
N LEU A 36 7.96 4.22 0.22
CA LEU A 36 7.82 3.90 -1.19
C LEU A 36 6.41 3.37 -1.50
N VAL A 37 5.89 3.78 -2.65
CA VAL A 37 4.75 3.15 -3.31
C VAL A 37 5.14 2.89 -4.77
N ARG A 38 5.07 1.64 -5.23
CA ARG A 38 5.45 1.25 -6.60
C ARG A 38 4.52 0.19 -7.15
N ILE A 39 4.29 0.19 -8.45
CA ILE A 39 3.65 -0.92 -9.17
C ILE A 39 4.72 -1.92 -9.61
N ASP A 40 4.49 -3.21 -9.33
CA ASP A 40 5.22 -4.29 -9.98
C ASP A 40 4.63 -4.53 -11.36
N GLU A 41 5.39 -4.17 -12.41
CA GLU A 41 4.97 -4.30 -13.81
C GLU A 41 4.68 -5.75 -14.25
N ARG A 42 5.24 -6.76 -13.54
CA ARG A 42 5.01 -8.17 -13.86
C ARG A 42 3.63 -8.65 -13.38
N THR A 43 3.16 -8.15 -12.25
CA THR A 43 1.93 -8.61 -11.57
C THR A 43 0.81 -7.58 -11.57
N GLY A 44 1.15 -6.31 -11.79
CA GLY A 44 0.28 -5.15 -11.63
C GLY A 44 -0.01 -4.81 -10.17
N HIS A 45 0.63 -5.44 -9.18
CA HIS A 45 0.36 -5.20 -7.76
C HIS A 45 1.03 -3.91 -7.27
N LEU A 46 0.47 -3.26 -6.23
CA LEU A 46 1.16 -2.17 -5.54
C LEU A 46 1.96 -2.73 -4.38
N TYR A 47 3.23 -2.33 -4.31
CA TYR A 47 4.08 -2.54 -3.15
C TYR A 47 4.20 -1.24 -2.37
N VAL A 48 4.02 -1.34 -1.05
CA VAL A 48 4.14 -0.23 -0.10
C VAL A 48 5.17 -0.59 0.94
N LEU A 49 6.21 0.24 1.06
CA LEU A 49 7.24 0.13 2.11
C LEU A 49 6.98 1.19 3.19
N ALA A 50 6.97 0.78 4.45
CA ALA A 50 6.86 1.67 5.59
C ALA A 50 7.90 1.33 6.69
N GLU A 51 8.52 2.36 7.26
CA GLU A 51 9.60 2.28 8.27
C GLU A 51 10.71 1.25 7.97
N GLY A 52 11.07 1.06 6.70
CA GLY A 52 12.15 0.18 6.27
C GLY A 52 11.95 -1.33 6.54
N ASN A 53 10.85 -1.75 7.19
CA ASN A 53 10.63 -3.14 7.59
C ASN A 53 9.20 -3.66 7.43
N LEU A 54 8.22 -2.81 7.10
CA LEU A 54 6.86 -3.22 6.77
C LEU A 54 6.65 -3.15 5.26
N ASP A 55 6.41 -4.30 4.64
CA ASP A 55 6.12 -4.43 3.22
C ASP A 55 4.70 -4.95 3.00
N PHE A 56 3.89 -4.15 2.32
CA PHE A 56 2.52 -4.53 1.96
C PHE A 56 2.38 -4.71 0.47
N GLU A 57 1.67 -5.76 0.08
CA GLU A 57 1.28 -6.02 -1.30
C GLU A 57 -0.23 -5.82 -1.46
N ILE A 58 -0.62 -4.81 -2.25
CA ILE A 58 -2.01 -4.56 -2.61
C ILE A 58 -2.27 -5.23 -3.95
N LYS A 59 -3.06 -6.31 -3.88
CA LYS A 59 -3.51 -7.06 -5.06
C LYS A 59 -4.37 -6.18 -5.96
N THR A 60 -4.57 -6.58 -7.21
CA THR A 60 -5.47 -5.89 -8.16
C THR A 60 -6.92 -5.75 -7.65
N THR A 61 -7.32 -6.55 -6.65
CA THR A 61 -8.61 -6.47 -5.95
C THR A 61 -8.67 -5.41 -4.84
N GLY A 62 -7.57 -4.71 -4.57
CA GLY A 62 -7.48 -3.70 -3.50
C GLY A 62 -7.32 -4.27 -2.09
N GLY A 63 -7.20 -5.59 -1.96
CA GLY A 63 -6.90 -6.27 -0.70
C GLY A 63 -5.40 -6.34 -0.41
N TYR A 64 -5.05 -6.27 0.86
CA TYR A 64 -3.69 -6.45 1.39
C TYR A 64 -3.78 -7.19 2.73
N GLU A 65 -2.75 -7.94 3.07
CA GLU A 65 -2.60 -8.63 4.36
C GLU A 65 -1.42 -8.03 5.15
N PRO A 66 -1.49 -8.00 6.49
CA PRO A 66 -0.38 -7.70 7.40
C PRO A 66 0.84 -8.59 7.24
#